data_AF-A0A7X9HF59-F1
#
_entry.id   AF-A0A7X9HF59-F1
#
_cell.length_a   1.000
_cell.length_b   1.000
_cell.length_c   1.000
_cell.angle_alpha   90.00
_cell.angle_beta   90.00
_cell.angle_gamma   90.00
#
_symmetry.space_group_name_H-M   'P 1'
#
loop_
_entity.id
_entity.type
_entity.pdbx_description
1 polymer ?
#
loop_
_entity_poly.entity_id
_entity_poly.type
_entity_poly.pdbx_seq_one_letter_code
_entity_poly.pdbx_strand_id
1 'polypeptide(L)'
;LQLDIVYPSEPSRLLAFLRITGIGILTAALPHLLLLAVLTLGMLILIPVGLISIIATKRWPSLLFDFMYRYLRYYSRVNAYIMGLVDKYPSFIF
;
A
#
# COMPACT_ATOMS: atom_id res chain seq x y z
N LEU A 1 9.84 -3.52 9.64
CA LEU A 1 9.32 -2.61 8.60
C LEU A 1 9.25 -1.21 9.23
N GLN A 2 10.27 -0.37 9.04
CA GLN A 2 10.18 1.03 9.48
C GLN A 2 9.33 1.78 8.47
N LEU A 3 8.23 2.38 8.93
CA LEU A 3 7.34 3.20 8.13
C LEU A 3 7.86 4.64 8.17
N ASP A 4 8.66 5.02 7.19
CA ASP A 4 9.11 6.41 7.02
C ASP A 4 7.97 7.23 6.40
N ILE A 5 7.05 7.67 7.27
CA ILE A 5 5.92 8.53 6.92
C ILE A 5 6.24 9.91 7.45
N VAL A 6 6.74 10.76 6.56
CA VAL A 6 7.03 12.17 6.89
C VAL A 6 5.70 12.91 7.04
N TYR A 7 5.37 13.30 8.28
CA TYR A 7 4.19 14.10 8.55
C TYR A 7 4.38 15.51 7.99
N PRO A 8 3.40 16.07 7.25
CA PRO A 8 3.52 17.43 6.72
C PRO A 8 3.50 18.45 7.87
N SER A 9 4.46 19.38 7.89
CA SER A 9 4.50 20.46 8.89
C SER A 9 3.38 21.48 8.70
N GLU A 10 2.82 21.59 7.49
CA GLU A 10 1.68 22.45 7.17
C GLU A 10 0.57 21.66 6.48
N PRO A 11 -0.48 21.24 7.22
CA PRO A 11 -1.62 20.52 6.66
C PRO A 11 -2.44 21.41 5.73
N SER A 12 -2.78 20.89 4.56
CA SER A 12 -3.53 21.62 3.54
C SER A 12 -5.05 21.60 3.82
N ARG A 13 -5.60 22.78 4.11
CA ARG A 13 -7.03 22.95 4.44
C ARG A 13 -7.96 22.54 3.30
N LEU A 14 -7.55 22.77 2.06
CA LEU A 14 -8.31 22.42 0.85
C LEU A 14 -8.37 20.90 0.65
N LEU A 15 -7.26 20.18 0.84
CA LEU A 15 -7.31 18.72 0.79
C LEU A 15 -8.16 18.19 1.94
N ALA A 16 -8.03 18.72 3.16
CA ALA A 16 -8.90 18.33 4.27
C ALA A 16 -10.40 18.50 3.94
N PHE A 17 -10.79 19.61 3.29
CA PHE A 17 -12.16 19.81 2.82
C PHE A 17 -12.57 18.80 1.73
N LEU A 18 -11.73 18.60 0.71
CA LEU A 18 -11.96 17.58 -0.33
C LEU A 18 -12.08 16.17 0.25
N ARG A 19 -11.34 15.87 1.33
CA ARG A 19 -11.43 14.61 2.07
C ARG A 19 -12.80 14.41 2.70
N ILE A 20 -13.34 15.44 3.37
CA ILE A 20 -14.67 15.39 3.98
C ILE A 20 -15.77 15.17 2.93
N THR A 21 -15.63 15.79 1.74
CA THR A 21 -16.58 15.55 0.64
C THR A 21 -16.50 14.14 0.03
N GLY A 22 -15.44 13.38 0.33
CA GLY A 22 -15.20 12.02 -0.17
C GLY A 22 -14.79 11.96 -1.65
N ILE A 23 -15.37 12.78 -2.51
CA ILE A 23 -15.20 12.75 -3.97
C ILE A 23 -13.72 12.93 -4.39
N GLY A 24 -13.01 13.85 -3.75
CA GLY A 24 -11.60 14.12 -4.06
C GLY A 24 -10.66 12.97 -3.71
N ILE A 25 -10.90 12.28 -2.57
CA ILE A 25 -10.13 11.08 -2.22
C ILE A 25 -10.52 9.93 -3.15
N LEU A 26 -11.81 9.69 -3.35
CA LEU A 26 -12.29 8.53 -4.11
C LEU A 26 -11.71 8.52 -5.52
N THR A 27 -11.72 9.67 -6.20
CA THR A 27 -11.15 9.80 -7.54
C THR A 27 -9.63 9.61 -7.56
N ALA A 28 -8.91 10.23 -6.62
CA ALA A 28 -7.46 10.12 -6.52
C ALA A 28 -6.99 8.71 -6.09
N ALA A 29 -7.76 8.04 -5.23
CA ALA A 29 -7.47 6.72 -4.69
C ALA A 29 -7.87 5.60 -5.64
N LEU A 30 -8.89 5.78 -6.48
CA LEU A 30 -9.38 4.76 -7.42
C LEU A 30 -8.27 4.04 -8.22
N PRO A 31 -7.32 4.73 -8.88
CA PRO A 31 -6.26 4.05 -9.61
C PRO A 31 -5.32 3.25 -8.67
N HIS A 32 -5.06 3.74 -7.47
CA HIS A 32 -4.26 3.01 -6.48
C HIS A 32 -4.99 1.79 -5.91
N LEU A 33 -6.29 1.89 -5.68
CA LEU A 33 -7.13 0.80 -5.21
C LEU A 33 -7.21 -0.32 -6.24
N LEU A 34 -7.29 0.02 -7.53
CA LEU A 34 -7.24 -0.97 -8.61
C LEU A 34 -5.89 -1.70 -8.63
N LEU A 35 -4.78 -0.96 -8.53
CA LEU A 35 -3.45 -1.56 -8.48
C LEU A 35 -3.29 -2.45 -7.23
N LEU A 36 -3.74 -1.98 -6.06
CA LEU A 36 -3.75 -2.78 -4.82
C LEU A 36 -4.59 -4.04 -4.96
N ALA A 37 -5.74 -3.99 -5.63
CA ALA A 37 -6.57 -5.16 -5.87
C ALA A 37 -5.81 -6.22 -6.68
N VAL A 38 -5.13 -5.83 -7.77
CA VAL A 38 -4.30 -6.75 -8.56
C VAL A 38 -3.15 -7.33 -7.73
N LEU A 39 -2.43 -6.50 -6.98
CA LEU A 39 -1.33 -6.98 -6.13
C LEU A 39 -1.84 -7.94 -5.03
N THR A 40 -3.02 -7.67 -4.46
CA THR A 40 -3.65 -8.50 -3.43
C THR A 40 -4.03 -9.86 -3.99
N LEU A 41 -4.57 -9.92 -5.21
CA LEU A 41 -4.83 -11.18 -5.91
C LEU A 41 -3.55 -11.99 -6.12
N GLY A 42 -2.45 -11.32 -6.53
CA GLY A 42 -1.13 -11.94 -6.59
C GLY A 42 -0.72 -12.51 -5.23
N MET A 43 -0.88 -11.74 -4.15
CA MET A 43 -0.53 -12.16 -2.81
C MET A 43 -1.31 -13.39 -2.33
N LEU A 44 -2.60 -13.48 -2.66
CA LEU A 44 -3.44 -14.65 -2.35
C LEU A 44 -2.90 -15.94 -3.00
N ILE A 45 -2.31 -15.84 -4.18
CA ILE A 45 -1.69 -16.98 -4.89
C ILE A 45 -0.30 -17.29 -4.31
N LEU A 46 0.47 -16.26 -3.97
CA LEU A 46 1.85 -16.41 -3.50
C LEU A 46 1.96 -16.95 -2.06
N ILE A 47 1.02 -16.63 -1.18
CA ILE A 47 1.01 -17.15 0.20
C ILE A 47 1.04 -18.69 0.26
N PRO A 48 0.14 -19.44 -0.41
CA PRO A 48 0.18 -20.90 -0.38
C PRO A 48 1.48 -21.46 -0.98
N VAL A 49 2.05 -20.82 -2.01
CA VAL A 49 3.38 -21.19 -2.53
C VAL A 49 4.46 -21.04 -1.46
N GLY A 50 4.43 -19.95 -0.67
CA GLY A 50 5.32 -19.74 0.45
C GLY A 50 5.17 -20.80 1.54
N LEU A 51 3.95 -21.18 1.88
CA LEU A 51 3.66 -22.24 2.86
C LEU A 51 4.21 -23.60 2.40
N ILE A 52 3.99 -23.96 1.14
CA ILE A 52 4.54 -25.20 0.55
C ILE A 52 6.07 -25.18 0.59
N SER A 53 6.69 -24.04 0.27
CA SER A 53 8.14 -23.88 0.34
C SER A 53 8.70 -24.07 1.76
N ILE A 54 7.97 -23.64 2.80
CA ILE A 54 8.41 -23.90 4.17
C ILE A 54 8.41 -25.40 4.47
N ILE A 55 7.39 -26.14 4.03
CA ILE A 55 7.32 -27.59 4.27
C ILE A 55 8.46 -28.30 3.53
N ALA A 56 8.71 -27.92 2.26
CA ALA A 56 9.72 -28.57 1.42
C ALA A 56 11.16 -28.18 1.78
N THR A 57 11.41 -26.89 2.03
CA THR A 57 12.76 -26.31 2.14
C THR A 57 13.06 -25.76 3.54
N LYS A 58 12.09 -25.77 4.46
CA LYS A 58 12.18 -25.17 5.81
C LYS A 58 12.55 -23.69 5.80
N ARG A 59 12.29 -23.01 4.68
CA ARG A 59 12.65 -21.61 4.47
C ARG A 59 11.57 -20.91 3.65
N TRP A 60 11.34 -19.64 3.97
CA TRP A 60 10.49 -18.77 3.17
C TRP A 60 11.26 -18.29 1.93
N PRO A 61 10.68 -18.32 0.71
CA PRO A 61 11.36 -17.83 -0.48
C PRO A 61 11.67 -16.33 -0.40
N SER A 62 12.90 -15.94 -0.70
CA SER A 62 13.32 -14.52 -0.68
C SER A 62 12.53 -13.66 -1.68
N LEU A 63 12.21 -14.20 -2.86
CA LEU A 63 11.41 -13.51 -3.88
C LEU A 63 10.00 -13.18 -3.38
N LEU A 64 9.35 -14.13 -2.69
CA LEU A 64 8.03 -13.90 -2.11
C LEU A 64 8.08 -12.86 -0.99
N PHE A 65 9.13 -12.91 -0.18
CA PHE A 65 9.35 -11.92 0.87
C PHE A 65 9.54 -10.51 0.32
N ASP A 66 10.35 -10.34 -0.74
CA ASP A 66 10.55 -9.03 -1.38
C ASP A 66 9.23 -8.48 -1.95
N PHE A 67 8.45 -9.33 -2.60
CA PHE A 67 7.12 -8.96 -3.09
C PHE A 67 6.19 -8.51 -1.95
N MET A 68 6.12 -9.29 -0.86
CA MET A 68 5.32 -8.93 0.33
C MET A 68 5.76 -7.60 0.94
N TYR A 69 7.07 -7.38 1.02
CA TYR A 69 7.63 -6.16 1.58
C TYR A 69 7.25 -4.93 0.74
N ARG A 70 7.41 -5.01 -0.58
CA ARG A 70 7.02 -3.95 -1.52
C ARG A 70 5.52 -3.68 -1.49
N TYR A 71 4.72 -4.75 -1.46
CA TYR A 71 3.27 -4.68 -1.31
C TYR A 71 2.89 -3.92 -0.05
N LEU A 72 3.41 -4.32 1.11
CA LEU A 72 3.07 -3.69 2.38
C LEU A 72 3.53 -2.22 2.44
N ARG A 73 4.66 -1.89 1.82
CA ARG A 73 5.16 -0.50 1.70
C ARG A 73 4.32 0.35 0.76
N TYR A 74 3.79 -0.21 -0.31
CA TYR A 74 2.88 0.49 -1.20
C TYR A 74 1.49 0.65 -0.55
N TYR A 75 0.96 -0.41 0.06
CA TYR A 75 -0.28 -0.40 0.83
C TYR A 75 -0.27 0.66 1.94
N SER A 76 0.81 0.75 2.71
CA SER A 76 0.92 1.75 3.79
C SER A 76 0.94 3.19 3.28
N ARG A 77 1.62 3.46 2.15
CA ARG A 77 1.61 4.79 1.51
C ARG A 77 0.20 5.20 1.04
N VAL A 78 -0.51 4.28 0.41
CA VAL A 78 -1.88 4.53 -0.06
C VAL A 78 -2.83 4.75 1.12
N ASN A 79 -2.74 3.92 2.16
CA ASN A 79 -3.56 4.10 3.37
C ASN A 79 -3.24 5.41 4.09
N ALA A 80 -1.96 5.78 4.22
CA ALA A 80 -1.58 7.04 4.84
C ALA A 80 -2.19 8.25 4.11
N TYR A 81 -2.25 8.22 2.78
CA TYR A 81 -2.89 9.28 2.00
C TYR A 81 -4.41 9.32 2.17
N ILE A 82 -5.06 8.15 2.10
CA ILE A 82 -6.53 8.01 2.26
C ILE A 82 -6.97 8.45 3.66
N MET A 83 -6.24 8.05 4.70
CA MET A 83 -6.50 8.43 6.10
C MET A 83 -6.14 9.90 6.40
N GLY A 84 -5.50 10.61 5.47
CA GLY A 84 -5.08 12.00 5.67
C GLY A 84 -3.88 12.18 6.60
N LEU A 85 -3.10 11.12 6.84
CA LEU A 85 -1.83 11.20 7.56
C LEU A 85 -0.76 11.93 6.75
N VAL A 86 -0.86 11.89 5.41
CA VAL A 86 0.00 12.62 4.49
C VAL A 86 -0.83 13.31 3.40
N ASP A 87 -0.42 14.50 3.01
CA ASP A 87 -1.04 15.27 1.92
C ASP A 87 -0.40 15.00 0.56
N LYS A 88 0.77 14.37 0.55
CA LYS A 88 1.47 14.02 -0.70
C LYS A 88 0.80 12.82 -1.37
N TYR A 89 0.40 13.00 -2.63
CA TYR A 89 -0.15 11.92 -3.46
C TYR A 89 0.84 10.74 -3.56
N PRO A 90 0.40 9.49 -3.34
CA PRO A 90 1.29 8.34 -3.34
C PRO A 90 1.80 8.04 -4.76
N SER A 91 3.09 7.74 -4.88
CA SER A 91 3.67 7.35 -6.17
C SER A 91 3.26 5.92 -6.55
N PHE A 92 3.01 5.67 -7.84
CA PHE A 92 2.74 4.33 -8.40
C PHE A 92 3.94 3.37 -8.42
N ILE A 93 5.09 3.79 -7.90
CA ILE A 93 6.33 2.99 -7.91
C ILE A 93 6.21 1.86 -6.88
N PHE A 94 6.31 0.62 -7.35
CA PHE A 94 6.36 -0.64 -6.60
C PHE A 94 7.77 -1.22 -6.54
#